data_AF-A0A1L3I5T9-F1
#
_entry.id   AF-A0A1L3I5T9-F1
#
_cell.length_a   1.000
_cell.length_b   1.000
_cell.length_c   1.000
_cell.angle_alpha   90.00
_cell.angle_beta   90.00
_cell.angle_gamma   90.00
#
_symmetry.space_group_name_H-M   'P 1'
#
loop_
_entity.id
_entity.type
_entity.pdbx_description
1 polymer ?
#
loop_
_entity_poly.entity_id
_entity_poly.type
_entity_poly.pdbx_seq_one_letter_code
_entity_poly.pdbx_strand_id
1 'polypeptide(L)'
;MIRASSYRTARTACAAPAAPTGGAHRFWGRGCGNEPVITSLLDVPFVRLLGSSADVARRCLHAGFGVVAGGALLVSSALANPLPVDLPSGQDVSLQEVLLDEGTGELWVRFRFLAPQIARDAALISYEQAAPDMDYLCQTLALAYLRQHDLDPSRVVISLADRDVAFGQMDASATQFFESYRPDGDSCIWEAF
;
A
#
# COMPACT_ATOMS: atom_id res chain seq x y z
N MET A 1 31.55 -22.72 -3.17
CA MET A 1 31.76 -21.95 -1.92
C MET A 1 30.47 -21.22 -1.62
N ILE A 2 29.70 -21.76 -0.68
CA ILE A 2 28.33 -21.34 -0.33
C ILE A 2 28.44 -20.30 0.79
N ARG A 3 27.92 -19.09 0.56
CA ARG A 3 27.84 -18.03 1.56
C ARG A 3 26.61 -18.28 2.44
N ALA A 4 26.83 -18.58 3.72
CA ALA A 4 25.77 -18.69 4.72
C ALA A 4 25.12 -17.31 4.93
N SER A 5 23.84 -17.19 4.60
CA SER A 5 23.01 -16.04 4.94
C SER A 5 22.51 -16.22 6.38
N SER A 6 22.71 -15.18 7.18
CA SER A 6 22.40 -15.13 8.60
C SER A 6 20.89 -14.98 8.84
N TYR A 7 20.21 -16.09 9.13
CA TYR A 7 18.89 -16.07 9.76
C TYR A 7 19.02 -15.48 11.16
N ARG A 8 18.51 -14.27 11.35
CA ARG A 8 18.48 -13.60 12.65
C ARG A 8 17.17 -13.96 13.36
N THR A 9 17.18 -15.03 14.13
CA THR A 9 16.12 -15.38 15.10
C THR A 9 16.19 -14.42 16.27
N ALA A 10 15.33 -13.41 16.30
CA ALA A 10 15.15 -12.55 17.47
C ALA A 10 14.21 -13.23 18.47
N ARG A 11 14.74 -13.77 19.56
CA ARG A 11 13.97 -14.08 20.77
C ARG A 11 13.91 -12.83 21.63
N THR A 12 12.74 -12.21 21.72
CA THR A 12 12.44 -11.20 22.74
C THR A 12 11.51 -11.79 23.78
N ALA A 13 12.09 -12.20 24.91
CA ALA A 13 11.36 -12.39 26.15
C ALA A 13 11.28 -11.04 26.86
N CYS A 14 10.14 -10.36 26.73
CA CYS A 14 9.68 -9.40 27.73
C CYS A 14 8.16 -9.43 27.74
N ALA A 15 7.63 -9.99 28.82
CA ALA A 15 6.22 -9.91 29.17
C ALA A 15 5.84 -8.44 29.40
N ALA A 16 4.92 -7.92 28.59
CA ALA A 16 4.23 -6.67 28.85
C ALA A 16 2.93 -6.94 29.63
N PRO A 17 2.58 -6.11 30.63
CA PRO A 17 1.35 -6.25 31.38
C PRO A 17 0.11 -5.94 30.52
N ALA A 18 -0.97 -6.68 30.77
CA ALA A 18 -2.26 -6.57 30.10
C ALA A 18 -2.84 -5.15 30.21
N ALA A 19 -3.09 -4.51 29.06
CA ALA A 19 -3.90 -3.31 28.98
C ALA A 19 -5.40 -3.69 28.88
N PRO A 20 -6.29 -2.92 29.51
CA PRO A 20 -7.72 -3.23 29.57
C PRO A 20 -8.41 -3.11 28.21
N THR A 21 -9.40 -3.98 28.04
CA THR A 21 -10.39 -4.05 26.96
C THR A 21 -11.17 -2.73 26.82
N GLY A 22 -10.81 -1.94 25.80
CA GLY A 22 -11.56 -0.77 25.34
C GLY A 22 -11.78 -0.88 23.83
N GLY A 23 -12.73 -1.72 23.42
CA GLY A 23 -13.02 -2.01 22.02
C GLY A 23 -13.68 -0.84 21.31
N ALA A 24 -13.12 -0.48 20.16
CA ALA A 24 -13.84 0.19 19.08
C ALA A 24 -13.84 -0.76 17.87
N HIS A 25 -14.64 -1.83 17.97
CA HIS A 25 -14.97 -2.64 16.81
C HIS A 25 -15.91 -1.82 15.93
N ARG A 26 -15.36 -1.17 14.90
CA ARG A 26 -16.12 -0.82 13.70
C ARG A 26 -15.66 -1.75 12.59
N PHE A 27 -16.01 -3.02 12.73
CA PHE A 27 -16.05 -3.95 11.60
C PHE A 27 -17.09 -3.41 10.62
N TRP A 28 -16.63 -2.76 9.57
CA TRP A 28 -17.43 -2.41 8.41
C TRP A 28 -17.48 -3.65 7.51
N GLY A 29 -18.42 -4.55 7.79
CA GLY A 29 -18.74 -5.63 6.85
C GLY A 29 -19.63 -5.08 5.73
N ARG A 30 -19.36 -5.48 4.48
CA ARG A 30 -20.26 -5.26 3.33
C ARG A 30 -21.55 -6.09 3.50
N GLY A 31 -22.47 -5.60 4.32
CA GLY A 31 -23.87 -6.02 4.29
C GLY A 31 -24.60 -5.35 3.13
N CYS A 32 -25.18 -6.13 2.22
CA CYS A 32 -25.92 -5.64 1.06
C CYS A 32 -27.07 -4.69 1.46
N GLY A 33 -27.09 -3.47 0.91
CA GLY A 33 -28.16 -2.50 1.16
C GLY A 33 -28.10 -1.26 0.26
N ASN A 34 -28.53 -1.44 -0.99
CA ASN A 34 -29.25 -0.52 -1.89
C ASN A 34 -29.02 1.01 -1.75
N GLU A 35 -28.40 1.56 -2.81
CA GLU A 35 -28.33 2.94 -3.32
C GLU A 35 -29.54 3.87 -3.03
N PRO A 36 -29.37 5.22 -3.04
CA PRO A 36 -29.19 5.94 -4.31
C PRO A 36 -28.24 7.15 -4.33
N VAL A 37 -27.56 7.27 -5.48
CA VAL A 37 -27.30 8.48 -6.29
C VAL A 37 -27.60 9.85 -5.66
N ILE A 38 -26.56 10.67 -5.49
CA ILE A 38 -26.67 12.13 -5.61
C ILE A 38 -25.54 12.67 -6.48
N THR A 39 -25.92 13.05 -7.70
CA THR A 39 -25.14 13.84 -8.66
C THR A 39 -25.22 15.32 -8.28
N SER A 40 -24.09 16.00 -8.15
CA SER A 40 -23.98 17.48 -8.23
C SER A 40 -22.53 17.79 -8.60
N LEU A 41 -22.18 18.06 -9.86
CA LEU A 41 -22.34 19.32 -10.63
C LEU A 41 -21.96 20.58 -9.85
N LEU A 42 -21.18 21.43 -10.55
CA LEU A 42 -20.60 22.75 -10.24
C LEU A 42 -19.13 22.65 -9.76
N ASP A 43 -18.14 23.39 -10.25
CA ASP A 43 -17.96 24.39 -11.31
C ASP A 43 -16.45 24.69 -11.30
N VAL A 44 -15.72 24.61 -12.42
CA VAL A 44 -14.29 24.95 -12.47
C VAL A 44 -14.08 26.14 -13.41
N PRO A 45 -13.77 27.35 -12.92
CA PRO A 45 -13.30 28.41 -13.78
C PRO A 45 -11.80 28.25 -14.03
N PHE A 46 -11.52 27.88 -15.28
CA PHE A 46 -10.24 27.93 -15.96
C PHE A 46 -9.76 29.40 -16.05
N VAL A 47 -8.70 29.77 -15.33
CA VAL A 47 -8.02 31.06 -15.53
C VAL A 47 -6.57 30.80 -15.94
N ARG A 48 -6.33 31.05 -17.23
CA ARG A 48 -5.02 31.27 -17.84
C ARG A 48 -4.48 32.62 -17.38
N LEU A 49 -3.22 32.68 -16.95
CA LEU A 49 -2.43 33.91 -16.97
C LEU A 49 -1.06 33.64 -17.56
N LEU A 50 -0.83 34.33 -18.68
CA LEU A 50 0.40 34.44 -19.45
C LEU A 50 1.37 35.45 -18.80
N GLY A 51 2.66 35.17 -18.87
CA GLY A 51 3.78 36.11 -18.71
C GLY A 51 5.10 35.34 -18.90
N SER A 52 5.87 35.46 -20.00
CA SER A 52 6.65 36.62 -20.47
C SER A 52 7.32 37.36 -19.31
N SER A 53 8.63 37.58 -19.25
CA SER A 53 9.68 37.56 -20.26
C SER A 53 11.03 37.73 -19.55
N ALA A 54 12.08 37.18 -20.17
CA ALA A 54 13.49 37.58 -20.13
C ALA A 54 14.01 38.40 -18.93
N ASP A 55 14.96 37.82 -18.19
CA ASP A 55 16.05 38.59 -17.59
C ASP A 55 17.39 37.91 -17.89
N VAL A 56 18.01 38.40 -18.97
CA VAL A 56 19.42 38.19 -19.32
C VAL A 56 20.21 39.27 -18.60
N ALA A 57 20.91 38.91 -17.52
CA ALA A 57 21.89 39.81 -16.91
C ALA A 57 23.18 39.06 -16.56
N ARG A 58 24.06 39.09 -17.54
CA ARG A 58 25.47 38.73 -17.57
C ARG A 58 26.29 39.61 -16.61
N ARG A 59 27.08 39.00 -15.70
CA ARG A 59 28.24 39.57 -14.98
C ARG A 59 28.88 38.43 -14.18
N CYS A 60 30.17 38.33 -13.93
CA CYS A 60 31.38 38.85 -14.55
C CYS A 60 32.48 37.89 -14.05
N LEU A 61 33.44 37.63 -14.93
CA LEU A 61 34.64 36.83 -14.75
C LEU A 61 35.42 37.16 -13.44
N HIS A 62 35.69 36.16 -12.61
CA HIS A 62 36.87 36.09 -11.72
C HIS A 62 37.28 34.61 -11.63
N ALA A 63 38.34 34.20 -12.33
CA ALA A 63 39.73 34.20 -11.85
C ALA A 63 39.99 33.11 -10.78
N GLY A 64 40.39 31.94 -11.29
CA GLY A 64 41.27 30.93 -10.70
C GLY A 64 41.24 30.66 -9.20
N PHE A 65 40.84 29.43 -8.84
CA PHE A 65 41.56 28.62 -7.85
C PHE A 65 41.22 27.14 -8.12
N GLY A 66 42.24 26.34 -8.43
CA GLY A 66 42.09 24.91 -8.65
C GLY A 66 41.72 24.19 -7.35
N VAL A 67 40.65 23.41 -7.39
CA VAL A 67 40.35 22.40 -6.37
C VAL A 67 40.10 21.09 -7.10
N VAL A 68 40.95 20.11 -6.81
CA VAL A 68 40.79 18.71 -7.18
C VAL A 68 39.56 18.20 -6.43
N ALA A 69 38.41 18.15 -7.10
CA ALA A 69 37.17 17.58 -6.55
C ALA A 69 36.98 16.18 -7.15
N GLY A 70 37.15 15.17 -6.30
CA GLY A 70 36.95 13.76 -6.63
C GLY A 70 35.57 13.52 -7.25
N GLY A 71 35.53 12.63 -8.25
CA GLY A 71 34.30 12.24 -8.92
C GLY A 71 33.27 11.72 -7.92
N ALA A 72 32.26 12.54 -7.66
CA ALA A 72 31.06 12.11 -6.98
C ALA A 72 30.29 11.16 -7.91
N LEU A 73 30.34 9.86 -7.64
CA LEU A 73 29.42 8.90 -8.21
C LEU A 73 28.00 9.27 -7.73
N LEU A 74 27.21 9.87 -8.62
CA LEU A 74 25.77 10.03 -8.41
C LEU A 74 25.10 8.65 -8.52
N VAL A 75 24.90 8.00 -7.37
CA VAL A 75 24.04 6.83 -7.28
C VAL A 75 22.61 7.31 -7.51
N SER A 76 22.08 7.06 -8.71
CA SER A 76 20.67 7.32 -9.01
C SER A 76 19.83 6.24 -8.34
N SER A 77 19.13 6.59 -7.28
CA SER A 77 18.09 5.74 -6.69
C SER A 77 16.98 5.57 -7.72
N ALA A 78 16.81 4.35 -8.24
CA ALA A 78 15.65 4.03 -9.04
C ALA A 78 14.41 4.20 -8.16
N LEU A 79 13.57 5.19 -8.49
CA LEU A 79 12.21 5.25 -7.98
C LEU A 79 11.53 3.99 -8.48
N ALA A 80 11.17 3.08 -7.58
CA ALA A 80 10.33 1.95 -7.91
C ALA A 80 9.01 2.52 -8.44
N ASN A 81 8.83 2.53 -9.76
CA ASN A 81 7.59 2.94 -10.37
C ASN A 81 6.60 1.79 -10.08
N PRO A 82 5.57 1.99 -9.26
CA PRO A 82 4.57 0.95 -9.05
C PRO A 82 4.00 0.61 -10.42
N LEU A 83 4.00 -0.67 -10.79
CA LEU A 83 3.28 -1.11 -11.98
C LEU A 83 1.81 -0.82 -11.67
N PRO A 84 1.15 0.13 -12.36
CA PRO A 84 -0.20 0.50 -12.00
C PRO A 84 -1.10 -0.70 -12.30
N VAL A 85 -1.64 -1.29 -11.23
CA VAL A 85 -2.75 -2.23 -11.35
C VAL A 85 -3.98 -1.34 -11.52
N ASP A 86 -4.64 -1.41 -12.67
CA ASP A 86 -5.89 -0.67 -12.88
C ASP A 86 -6.95 -1.22 -11.93
N LEU A 87 -7.22 -0.46 -10.87
CA LEU A 87 -8.21 -0.81 -9.86
C LEU A 87 -9.60 -0.27 -10.22
N PRO A 88 -10.69 -0.98 -9.88
CA PRO A 88 -12.05 -0.50 -10.07
C PRO A 88 -12.34 0.91 -9.53
N SER A 89 -11.77 1.29 -8.39
CA SER A 89 -11.92 2.64 -7.83
C SER A 89 -11.08 3.71 -8.54
N GLY A 90 -10.12 3.30 -9.38
CA GLY A 90 -9.14 4.17 -10.01
C GLY A 90 -8.03 4.67 -9.08
N GLN A 91 -7.94 4.15 -7.85
CA GLN A 91 -6.86 4.52 -6.93
C GLN A 91 -5.54 3.82 -7.28
N ASP A 92 -4.43 4.47 -6.99
CA ASP A 92 -3.10 3.87 -7.12
C ASP A 92 -2.76 3.09 -5.84
N VAL A 93 -2.38 1.82 -6.03
CA VAL A 93 -1.83 0.98 -4.95
C VAL A 93 -0.47 0.41 -5.31
N SER A 94 0.36 0.18 -4.30
CA SER A 94 1.63 -0.50 -4.46
C SER A 94 1.77 -1.66 -3.49
N LEU A 95 2.23 -2.81 -3.98
CA LEU A 95 2.50 -3.97 -3.13
C LEU A 95 3.67 -3.64 -2.20
N GLN A 96 3.40 -3.62 -0.90
CA GLN A 96 4.39 -3.38 0.14
C GLN A 96 5.13 -4.67 0.50
N GLU A 97 4.38 -5.71 0.86
CA GLU A 97 4.94 -7.00 1.28
C GLU A 97 3.93 -8.14 1.11
N VAL A 98 4.46 -9.35 0.95
CA VAL A 98 3.69 -10.61 0.99
C VAL A 98 4.22 -11.42 2.15
N LEU A 99 3.35 -11.75 3.11
CA LEU A 99 3.70 -12.51 4.30
C LEU A 99 3.05 -13.90 4.26
N LEU A 100 3.85 -14.93 4.54
CA LEU A 100 3.37 -16.28 4.77
C LEU A 100 3.28 -16.48 6.29
N ASP A 101 2.07 -16.70 6.78
CA ASP A 101 1.72 -16.83 8.19
C ASP A 101 1.18 -18.24 8.45
N GLU A 102 1.98 -19.04 9.14
CA GLU A 102 1.63 -20.41 9.56
C GLU A 102 1.23 -20.47 11.04
N GLY A 103 1.12 -19.32 11.72
CA GLY A 103 0.90 -19.24 13.16
C GLY A 103 -0.45 -19.78 13.63
N THR A 104 -1.43 -19.89 12.71
CA THR A 104 -2.78 -20.41 12.97
C THR A 104 -2.88 -21.92 12.83
N GLY A 105 -1.81 -22.61 12.41
CA GLY A 105 -1.81 -24.05 12.08
C GLY A 105 -2.23 -24.35 10.64
N GLU A 106 -2.63 -23.33 9.90
CA GLU A 106 -2.91 -23.35 8.46
C GLU A 106 -2.07 -22.28 7.77
N LEU A 107 -1.77 -22.43 6.48
CA LEU A 107 -1.04 -21.42 5.72
C LEU A 107 -1.98 -20.27 5.36
N TRP A 108 -1.68 -19.07 5.86
CA TRP A 108 -2.34 -17.82 5.48
C TRP A 108 -1.35 -16.96 4.70
N VAL A 109 -1.76 -16.43 3.55
CA VAL A 109 -0.94 -15.51 2.76
C VAL A 109 -1.54 -14.11 2.82
N ARG A 110 -0.77 -13.16 3.32
CA ARG A 110 -1.21 -11.77 3.50
C ARG A 110 -0.52 -10.88 2.48
N PHE A 111 -1.31 -10.29 1.59
CA PHE A 111 -0.82 -9.28 0.65
C PHE A 111 -1.13 -7.91 1.21
N ARG A 112 -0.08 -7.11 1.39
CA ARG A 112 -0.17 -5.80 2.02
C ARG A 112 0.19 -4.75 0.99
N PHE A 113 -0.69 -3.77 0.83
CA PHE A 113 -0.55 -2.70 -0.15
C PHE A 113 -0.57 -1.34 0.54
N LEU A 114 0.21 -0.40 -0.01
CA LEU A 114 0.05 1.02 0.28
C LEU A 114 -0.98 1.61 -0.67
N ALA A 115 -1.96 2.31 -0.11
CA ALA A 115 -3.09 2.95 -0.78
C ALA A 115 -3.30 4.36 -0.22
N PRO A 116 -2.47 5.37 -0.59
CA PRO A 116 -2.47 6.69 0.04
C PRO A 116 -3.83 7.42 0.00
N GLN A 117 -4.69 7.08 -0.96
CA GLN A 117 -5.98 7.74 -1.15
C GLN A 117 -7.06 7.35 -0.12
N ILE A 118 -6.83 6.30 0.70
CA ILE A 118 -7.71 5.94 1.83
C ILE A 118 -7.39 6.74 3.11
N ALA A 119 -6.37 7.61 3.08
CA ALA A 119 -5.98 8.42 4.23
C ALA A 119 -7.15 9.27 4.74
N ARG A 120 -7.31 9.41 6.06
CA ARG A 120 -8.49 10.09 6.66
C ARG A 120 -8.55 11.58 6.35
N ASP A 121 -7.40 12.20 6.15
CA ASP A 121 -7.24 13.61 5.82
C ASP A 121 -7.51 13.90 4.35
N ALA A 122 -7.28 12.93 3.45
CA ALA A 122 -7.64 13.03 2.04
C ALA A 122 -9.10 12.59 1.77
N ALA A 123 -9.55 11.52 2.45
CA ALA A 123 -10.89 10.91 2.35
C ALA A 123 -11.39 10.71 0.91
N LEU A 124 -10.49 10.38 -0.02
CA LEU A 124 -10.82 10.28 -1.46
C LEU A 124 -11.51 8.95 -1.80
N ILE A 125 -11.13 7.89 -1.09
CA ILE A 125 -11.64 6.54 -1.31
C ILE A 125 -12.20 6.01 0.01
N SER A 126 -13.50 5.75 0.05
CA SER A 126 -14.17 5.10 1.17
C SER A 126 -13.89 3.58 1.18
N TYR A 127 -14.30 2.90 2.26
CA TYR A 127 -14.22 1.45 2.30
C TYR A 127 -15.04 0.80 1.19
N GLU A 128 -16.25 1.27 0.92
CA GLU A 128 -17.14 0.74 -0.12
C GLU A 128 -16.54 0.86 -1.52
N GLN A 129 -15.73 1.90 -1.76
CA GLN A 129 -15.01 2.07 -3.01
C GLN A 129 -13.73 1.22 -3.07
N ALA A 130 -13.02 1.07 -1.95
CA ALA A 130 -11.80 0.27 -1.87
C ALA A 130 -12.06 -1.25 -1.88
N ALA A 131 -13.24 -1.68 -1.47
CA ALA A 131 -13.51 -3.09 -1.29
C ALA A 131 -13.60 -3.89 -2.62
N PRO A 132 -14.21 -3.37 -3.70
CA PRO A 132 -14.06 -3.92 -5.05
C PRO A 132 -12.61 -4.01 -5.54
N ASP A 133 -11.72 -3.11 -5.08
CA ASP A 133 -10.30 -3.18 -5.42
C ASP A 133 -9.62 -4.37 -4.76
N MET A 134 -9.94 -4.63 -3.49
CA MET A 134 -9.41 -5.80 -2.78
C MET A 134 -9.88 -7.11 -3.42
N ASP A 135 -11.13 -7.15 -3.90
CA ASP A 135 -11.66 -8.29 -4.66
C ASP A 135 -10.86 -8.51 -5.95
N TYR A 136 -10.63 -7.42 -6.71
CA TYR A 136 -9.86 -7.43 -7.94
C TYR A 136 -8.40 -7.83 -7.72
N LEU A 137 -7.75 -7.31 -6.69
CA LEU A 137 -6.38 -7.65 -6.29
C LEU A 137 -6.25 -9.14 -5.93
N CYS A 138 -7.23 -9.69 -5.21
CA CYS A 138 -7.24 -11.12 -4.92
C CYS A 138 -7.33 -11.94 -6.22
N GLN A 139 -8.32 -11.60 -7.05
CA GLN A 139 -8.63 -12.34 -8.28
C GLN A 139 -7.50 -12.31 -9.31
N THR A 140 -6.84 -11.18 -9.48
CA THR A 140 -5.88 -10.96 -10.58
C THR A 140 -4.43 -11.12 -10.15
N LEU A 141 -4.06 -10.63 -8.97
CA LEU A 141 -2.68 -10.60 -8.50
C LEU A 141 -2.39 -11.72 -7.51
N ALA A 142 -3.24 -11.92 -6.50
CA ALA A 142 -2.98 -12.92 -5.46
C ALA A 142 -3.00 -14.34 -6.04
N LEU A 143 -4.04 -14.73 -6.77
CA LEU A 143 -4.13 -16.07 -7.38
C LEU A 143 -2.98 -16.34 -8.37
N ALA A 144 -2.53 -15.33 -9.11
CA ALA A 144 -1.38 -15.46 -9.99
C ALA A 144 -0.09 -15.71 -9.19
N TYR A 145 0.12 -14.96 -8.11
CA TYR A 145 1.25 -15.16 -7.20
C TYR A 145 1.24 -16.57 -6.58
N LEU A 146 0.09 -17.03 -6.07
CA LEU A 146 -0.01 -18.35 -5.45
C LEU A 146 0.39 -19.47 -6.43
N ARG A 147 -0.10 -19.43 -7.67
CA ARG A 147 0.28 -20.40 -8.71
C ARG A 147 1.75 -20.31 -9.09
N GLN A 148 2.30 -19.11 -9.20
CA GLN A 148 3.71 -18.92 -9.55
C GLN A 148 4.65 -19.49 -8.47
N HIS A 149 4.21 -19.44 -7.21
CA HIS A 149 4.99 -19.87 -6.06
C HIS A 149 4.61 -21.25 -5.52
N ASP A 150 3.69 -21.97 -6.19
CA ASP A 150 3.18 -23.29 -5.77
C ASP A 150 2.67 -23.28 -4.31
N LEU A 151 1.92 -22.23 -3.96
CA LEU A 151 1.32 -22.04 -2.64
C LEU A 151 -0.15 -22.45 -2.65
N ASP A 152 -0.54 -23.26 -1.66
CA ASP A 152 -1.93 -23.66 -1.41
C ASP A 152 -2.39 -23.19 -0.02
N PRO A 153 -2.68 -21.89 0.16
CA PRO A 153 -3.06 -21.36 1.45
C PRO A 153 -4.55 -21.59 1.74
N SER A 154 -4.87 -21.86 3.00
CA SER A 154 -6.25 -21.94 3.47
C SER A 154 -6.94 -20.58 3.42
N ARG A 155 -6.19 -19.47 3.50
CA ARG A 155 -6.70 -18.10 3.45
C ARG A 155 -5.74 -17.12 2.77
N VAL A 156 -6.33 -16.16 2.06
CA VAL A 156 -5.66 -14.98 1.51
C VAL A 156 -6.24 -13.75 2.19
N VAL A 157 -5.38 -12.90 2.73
CA VAL A 157 -5.79 -11.61 3.30
C VAL A 157 -5.25 -10.51 2.42
N ILE A 158 -6.11 -9.62 1.95
CA ILE A 158 -5.72 -8.39 1.26
C ILE A 158 -5.83 -7.24 2.26
N SER A 159 -4.78 -6.46 2.39
CA SER A 159 -4.73 -5.30 3.28
C SER A 159 -4.32 -4.05 2.52
N LEU A 160 -5.10 -2.98 2.65
CA LEU A 160 -4.77 -1.66 2.15
C LEU A 160 -4.45 -0.75 3.34
N ALA A 161 -3.33 -0.04 3.29
CA ALA A 161 -2.93 0.93 4.31
C ALA A 161 -2.56 2.27 3.68
N ASP A 162 -2.98 3.40 4.27
CA ASP A 162 -2.62 4.74 3.77
C ASP A 162 -1.13 5.06 3.92
N ARG A 163 -0.45 4.36 4.84
CA ARG A 163 0.97 4.54 5.18
C ARG A 163 1.61 3.21 5.57
N ASP A 164 2.94 3.19 5.60
CA ASP A 164 3.70 2.03 6.06
C ASP A 164 3.44 1.77 7.55
N VAL A 165 3.02 0.54 7.87
CA VAL A 165 2.90 0.02 9.23
C VAL A 165 3.66 -1.30 9.30
N ALA A 166 4.62 -1.44 10.19
CA ALA A 166 5.33 -2.72 10.34
C ALA A 166 4.37 -3.85 10.78
N PHE A 167 4.61 -5.08 10.30
CA PHE A 167 3.80 -6.24 10.71
C PHE A 167 3.81 -6.44 12.24
N GLY A 168 2.62 -6.73 12.80
CA GLY A 168 2.43 -6.91 14.24
C GLY A 168 2.51 -5.61 15.07
N GLN A 169 2.68 -4.45 14.44
CA GLN A 169 2.60 -3.16 15.11
C GLN A 169 1.21 -2.54 14.92
N MET A 170 0.79 -1.74 15.90
CA MET A 170 -0.41 -0.93 15.79
C MET A 170 -0.04 0.53 15.59
N ASP A 171 -0.68 1.16 14.61
CA ASP A 171 -0.62 2.60 14.40
C ASP A 171 -2.05 3.15 14.33
N ALA A 172 -2.44 3.93 15.35
CA ALA A 172 -3.79 4.51 15.43
C ALA A 172 -4.03 5.62 14.39
N SER A 173 -2.96 6.18 13.83
CA SER A 173 -3.00 7.20 12.78
C SER A 173 -3.18 6.60 11.40
N ALA A 174 -2.82 5.32 11.22
CA ALA A 174 -3.01 4.61 9.97
C ALA A 174 -4.50 4.28 9.73
N THR A 175 -4.93 4.45 8.49
CA THR A 175 -6.20 3.89 8.00
C THR A 175 -5.88 2.62 7.28
N GLN A 176 -6.53 1.54 7.70
CA GLN A 176 -6.29 0.22 7.15
C GLN A 176 -7.63 -0.46 6.88
N PHE A 177 -7.76 -1.03 5.69
CA PHE A 177 -8.86 -1.89 5.30
C PHE A 177 -8.35 -3.30 5.10
N PHE A 178 -9.14 -4.28 5.49
CA PHE A 178 -8.79 -5.70 5.46
C PHE A 178 -9.95 -6.49 4.86
N GLU A 179 -9.63 -7.39 3.93
CA GLU A 179 -10.56 -8.39 3.41
C GLU A 179 -9.93 -9.79 3.47
N SER A 180 -10.75 -10.79 3.76
CA SER A 180 -10.38 -12.20 3.79
C SER A 180 -10.99 -12.92 2.61
N TYR A 181 -10.21 -13.80 1.99
CA TYR A 181 -10.66 -14.64 0.90
C TYR A 181 -10.21 -16.07 1.13
N ARG A 182 -11.08 -17.01 0.76
CA ARG A 182 -10.70 -18.41 0.56
C ARG A 182 -10.43 -18.64 -0.93
N PRO A 183 -9.20 -19.01 -1.32
CA PRO A 183 -8.93 -19.44 -2.68
C PRO A 183 -9.72 -20.71 -3.02
N ASP A 184 -10.31 -20.74 -4.21
CA ASP A 184 -10.99 -21.92 -4.77
C ASP A 184 -10.68 -21.98 -6.27
N GLY A 185 -9.62 -22.72 -6.61
CA GLY A 185 -9.08 -22.78 -7.98
C GLY A 185 -8.68 -21.39 -8.48
N ASP A 186 -9.34 -20.95 -9.55
CA ASP A 186 -9.12 -19.62 -10.15
C ASP A 186 -10.09 -18.55 -9.60
N SER A 187 -10.67 -18.73 -8.41
CA SER A 187 -11.59 -17.75 -7.79
C SER A 187 -11.20 -17.42 -6.35
N CYS A 188 -11.46 -16.17 -5.94
CA CYS A 188 -11.38 -15.74 -4.55
C CYS A 188 -12.80 -15.64 -3.95
N ILE A 189 -13.13 -16.50 -2.99
CA ILE A 189 -14.41 -16.43 -2.27
C ILE A 189 -14.23 -15.52 -1.06
N TRP A 190 -14.92 -14.38 -1.06
CA TRP A 190 -14.91 -13.47 0.08
C TRP A 190 -15.49 -14.14 1.33
N GLU A 191 -14.82 -13.97 2.47
CA GLU A 191 -15.28 -14.43 3.77
C GLU A 191 -15.21 -13.28 4.78
N ALA A 192 -16.31 -13.05 5.49
CA ALA A 192 -16.38 -12.01 6.50
C ALA A 192 -15.42 -12.31 7.68
N PHE A 193 -14.87 -11.24 8.27
CA PHE A 193 -14.11 -11.28 9.51
C PHE A 193 -15.01 -11.14 10.75
#